data_AF-A0A1Z3HU61-F1
#
_entry.id   AF-A0A1Z3HU61-F1
#
_cell.length_a   1.000
_cell.length_b   1.000
_cell.length_c   1.000
_cell.angle_alpha   90.00
_cell.angle_beta   90.00
_cell.angle_gamma   90.00
#
_symmetry.space_group_name_H-M   'P 1'
#
loop_
_entity.id
_entity.type
_entity.pdbx_description
1 polymer ?
#
loop_
_entity_poly.entity_id
_entity_poly.type
_entity_poly.pdbx_seq_one_letter_code
_entity_poly.pdbx_strand_id
1 'polypeptide(L)'
;MGLDRILRHRQIVSANAALKQIQTLRQEFPVSIIVMGDQTTAKDWKAKLETLPDAPRVMLVDERYSSLEARDRYWQMHPPQGLSRLIPKGLRNPPTAIDDIVAMLLIERYLNRLIGNE
;
A
#
# COMPACT_ATOMS: atom_id res chain seq x y z
N MET A 1 3.20 -4.57 8.53
CA MET A 1 3.31 -5.97 8.08
C MET A 1 4.79 -6.31 7.99
N GLY A 2 5.22 -7.40 8.62
CA GLY A 2 6.61 -7.86 8.57
C GLY A 2 6.76 -9.08 7.67
N LEU A 3 7.83 -9.84 7.86
CA LEU A 3 8.04 -11.13 7.18
C LEU A 3 6.95 -12.17 7.49
N ASP A 4 6.25 -12.00 8.62
CA ASP A 4 5.09 -12.80 9.02
C ASP A 4 3.87 -12.61 8.09
N ARG A 5 3.88 -11.60 7.22
CA ARG A 5 2.77 -11.20 6.33
C ARG A 5 1.47 -10.88 7.08
N ILE A 6 1.54 -10.59 8.38
CA ILE A 6 0.36 -10.24 9.17
C ILE A 6 0.11 -8.73 9.06
N LEU A 7 -1.09 -8.38 8.61
CA LEU A 7 -1.59 -7.01 8.62
C LEU A 7 -2.05 -6.65 10.03
N ARG A 8 -1.33 -5.73 10.70
CA ARG A 8 -1.65 -5.27 12.06
C ARG A 8 -2.64 -4.10 12.09
N HIS A 9 -2.52 -3.20 11.11
CA HIS A 9 -3.35 -2.00 11.02
C HIS A 9 -3.55 -1.62 9.56
N ARG A 10 -4.76 -1.15 9.20
CA ARG A 10 -5.11 -0.61 7.88
C ARG A 10 -6.04 0.58 8.06
N GLN A 11 -5.72 1.68 7.40
CA GLN A 11 -6.53 2.90 7.42
C GLN A 11 -6.26 3.75 6.19
N ILE A 12 -7.24 4.58 5.83
CA ILE A 12 -7.12 5.61 4.81
C ILE A 12 -7.20 6.96 5.52
N VAL A 13 -6.22 7.83 5.29
CA VAL A 13 -6.14 9.17 5.90
C VAL A 13 -5.85 10.22 4.83
N SER A 14 -6.22 11.47 5.12
CA SER A 14 -5.87 12.58 4.25
C SER A 14 -4.38 12.90 4.32
N ALA A 15 -3.84 13.50 3.26
CA ALA A 15 -2.43 13.91 3.19
C ALA A 15 -2.00 14.79 4.40
N ASN A 16 -2.85 15.73 4.82
CA ASN A 16 -2.54 16.62 5.93
C ASN A 16 -2.46 15.90 7.29
N ALA A 17 -3.16 14.76 7.44
CA ALA A 17 -3.13 13.96 8.66
C ALA A 17 -2.02 12.89 8.66
N ALA A 18 -1.45 12.57 7.50
CA ALA A 18 -0.58 11.40 7.32
C ALA A 18 0.66 11.42 8.22
N LEU A 19 1.40 12.54 8.29
CA LEU A 19 2.62 12.61 9.11
C LEU A 19 2.34 12.39 10.59
N LYS A 20 1.30 13.05 11.13
CA LYS A 20 0.86 12.87 12.51
C LYS A 20 0.47 11.42 12.78
N GLN A 21 -0.29 10.82 11.85
CA GLN A 21 -0.75 9.46 11.99
C GLN A 21 0.40 8.44 11.94
N ILE A 22 1.39 8.66 11.07
CA ILE A 22 2.61 7.85 11.01
C ILE A 22 3.34 7.92 12.36
N GLN A 23 3.48 9.11 12.95
CA GLN A 23 4.10 9.24 14.28
C GLN A 23 3.32 8.46 15.36
N THR A 24 2.00 8.57 15.40
CA THR A 24 1.16 7.81 16.33
C THR A 24 1.35 6.30 16.16
N LEU A 25 1.31 5.80 14.93
CA LEU A 25 1.52 4.36 14.68
C LEU A 25 2.93 3.89 15.05
N ARG A 26 3.95 4.76 14.91
CA ARG A 26 5.32 4.45 15.31
C ARG A 26 5.53 4.39 16.83
N GLN A 27 4.61 4.96 17.61
CA GLN A 27 4.60 4.82 19.07
C GLN A 27 3.96 3.50 19.52
N GLU A 28 3.02 2.99 18.73
CA GLU A 28 2.28 1.75 19.01
C GLU A 28 2.98 0.50 18.46
N PHE A 29 3.64 0.63 17.29
CA PHE A 29 4.30 -0.46 16.59
C PHE A 29 5.78 -0.17 16.36
N PRO A 30 6.67 -1.17 16.46
CA PRO A 30 8.08 -1.03 16.14
C PRO A 30 8.30 -0.99 14.63
N VAL A 31 7.98 0.15 14.00
CA VAL A 31 8.11 0.36 12.55
C VAL A 31 9.55 0.75 12.21
N SER A 32 10.28 -0.14 11.54
CA SER A 32 11.65 0.09 11.10
C SER A 32 11.75 0.70 9.69
N ILE A 33 10.75 0.45 8.84
CA ILE A 33 10.77 0.82 7.41
C ILE A 33 9.40 1.32 6.99
N ILE A 34 9.39 2.42 6.24
CA ILE A 34 8.22 2.90 5.50
C ILE A 34 8.43 2.59 4.02
N VAL A 35 7.45 1.92 3.41
CA VAL A 35 7.44 1.62 1.97
C VAL A 35 6.47 2.56 1.27
N MET A 36 6.89 3.14 0.15
CA MET A 36 6.07 4.04 -0.65
C MET A 36 6.24 3.73 -2.14
N GLY A 37 5.22 4.06 -2.94
CA GLY A 37 5.35 4.09 -4.39
C GLY A 37 6.35 5.15 -4.85
N ASP A 38 7.03 4.90 -5.97
CA ASP A 38 8.04 5.79 -6.55
C ASP A 38 7.50 6.83 -7.54
N GLN A 39 6.18 6.94 -7.64
CA GLN A 39 5.50 7.76 -8.64
C GLN A 39 5.23 9.20 -8.15
N THR A 40 4.02 9.70 -8.35
CA THR A 40 3.65 11.10 -8.16
C THR A 40 3.85 11.52 -6.69
N THR A 41 4.50 12.65 -6.45
CA THR A 41 4.83 13.22 -5.12
C THR A 41 5.78 12.40 -4.22
N ALA A 42 6.34 11.28 -4.70
CA ALA A 42 7.20 10.41 -3.88
C ALA A 42 8.41 11.15 -3.27
N LYS A 43 9.05 12.05 -4.03
CA LYS A 43 10.18 12.86 -3.58
C LYS A 43 9.80 13.80 -2.43
N ASP A 44 8.67 14.51 -2.57
CA ASP A 44 8.20 15.46 -1.57
C ASP A 44 7.80 14.74 -0.27
N TRP A 45 7.15 13.59 -0.39
CA TRP A 45 6.81 12.75 0.76
C TRP A 45 8.02 12.18 1.46
N LYS A 46 9.02 11.70 0.70
CA LYS A 46 10.26 11.21 1.27
C LYS A 46 10.95 12.30 2.10
N ALA A 47 11.08 13.50 1.55
CA ALA A 47 11.65 14.63 2.27
C ALA A 47 10.87 14.95 3.56
N LYS A 48 9.53 14.98 3.50
CA LYS A 48 8.69 15.20 4.70
C LYS A 48 8.90 14.11 5.76
N LEU A 49 9.03 12.85 5.37
CA LEU A 49 9.26 11.75 6.32
C LEU A 49 10.64 11.79 6.95
N GLU A 50 11.65 12.22 6.19
CA GLU A 50 13.02 12.41 6.67
C GLU A 50 13.13 13.55 7.70
N THR A 51 12.18 14.50 7.72
CA THR A 51 12.11 15.53 8.77
C THR A 51 11.51 15.06 10.10
N LEU A 52 10.96 13.84 10.17
CA LEU A 52 10.38 13.33 11.41
C LEU A 52 11.47 12.99 12.43
N PRO A 53 11.20 13.15 13.74
CA PRO A 53 12.10 12.69 14.78
C PRO A 53 12.31 11.18 14.66
N ASP A 54 13.57 10.75 14.85
CA ASP A 54 14.02 9.37 14.59
C ASP A 54 13.55 8.91 13.20
N ALA A 55 13.97 9.61 12.16
CA ALA A 55 13.41 9.43 10.82
C ALA A 55 13.46 7.95 10.37
N PRO A 56 12.33 7.35 10.00
CA PRO A 56 12.30 5.95 9.60
C PRO A 56 12.98 5.79 8.24
N ARG A 57 13.53 4.61 7.98
CA ARG A 57 14.06 4.30 6.66
C ARG A 57 12.91 4.28 5.65
N VAL A 58 12.99 5.11 4.61
CA VAL A 58 12.00 5.16 3.53
C VAL A 58 12.52 4.39 2.32
N MET A 59 11.74 3.39 1.88
CA MET A 59 12.02 2.59 0.70
C MET A 59 11.00 2.89 -0.39
N LEU A 60 11.50 3.27 -1.57
CA LEU A 60 10.68 3.44 -2.76
C LEU A 60 10.58 2.11 -3.50
N VAL A 61 9.37 1.76 -3.92
CA VAL A 61 9.06 0.55 -4.68
C VAL A 61 8.34 0.97 -5.95
N ASP A 62 8.67 0.29 -7.05
CA ASP A 62 8.03 0.51 -8.34
C ASP A 62 6.52 0.27 -8.22
N GLU A 63 5.75 1.31 -8.50
CA GLU A 63 4.28 1.28 -8.46
C GLU A 63 3.66 1.02 -9.85
N ARG A 64 4.47 0.80 -10.90
CA ARG A 64 3.94 0.49 -12.22
C ARG A 64 3.04 -0.75 -12.18
N TYR A 65 1.92 -0.63 -12.88
CA TYR A 65 0.84 -1.62 -12.99
C TYR A 65 0.14 -1.98 -11.67
N SER A 66 0.45 -1.31 -10.55
CA SER A 66 -0.14 -1.61 -9.24
C SER A 66 -1.66 -1.44 -9.21
N SER A 67 -2.21 -0.46 -9.93
CA SER A 67 -3.66 -0.24 -9.99
C SER A 67 -4.38 -1.37 -10.74
N LEU A 68 -3.74 -1.93 -11.78
CA LEU A 68 -4.31 -3.07 -12.52
C LEU A 68 -4.27 -4.33 -11.66
N GLU A 69 -3.13 -4.60 -11.02
CA GLU A 69 -2.99 -5.73 -10.08
C GLU A 69 -3.92 -5.60 -8.89
N ALA A 70 -4.06 -4.40 -8.32
CA ALA A 70 -4.95 -4.13 -7.21
C ALA A 70 -6.41 -4.36 -7.58
N ARG A 71 -6.81 -4.00 -8.81
CA ARG A 71 -8.15 -4.29 -9.33
C ARG A 71 -8.39 -5.80 -9.44
N ASP A 72 -7.43 -6.55 -9.98
CA ASP A 72 -7.56 -8.00 -10.11
C ASP A 72 -7.61 -8.67 -8.72
N ARG A 73 -6.80 -8.19 -7.78
CA ARG A 73 -6.78 -8.64 -6.39
C ARG A 73 -8.07 -8.32 -5.64
N TYR A 74 -8.66 -7.14 -5.88
CA TYR A 74 -9.97 -6.78 -5.34
C TYR A 74 -11.02 -7.84 -5.70
N TRP A 75 -11.08 -8.27 -6.97
CA TRP A 75 -12.04 -9.28 -7.41
C TRP A 75 -11.73 -10.71 -6.93
N GLN A 76 -10.49 -11.00 -6.53
CA GLN A 76 -10.14 -12.26 -5.86
C GLN A 76 -10.66 -12.27 -4.40
N MET A 77 -10.54 -11.13 -3.71
CA MET A 77 -11.03 -10.97 -2.33
C MET A 77 -12.55 -10.81 -2.26
N HIS A 78 -13.13 -10.15 -3.26
CA HIS A 78 -14.55 -9.83 -3.37
C HIS A 78 -15.10 -10.39 -4.69
N PRO A 79 -15.35 -11.71 -4.77
CA PRO A 79 -15.85 -12.32 -5.99
C PRO A 79 -17.17 -11.69 -6.42
N PRO A 80 -17.37 -11.42 -7.72
CA PRO A 80 -18.56 -10.75 -8.23
C PRO A 80 -19.81 -11.61 -8.03
N GLN A 81 -20.88 -10.99 -7.54
CA GLN A 81 -22.16 -11.64 -7.26
C GLN A 81 -23.27 -11.13 -8.17
N GLY A 82 -24.27 -11.96 -8.47
CA GLY A 82 -25.43 -11.59 -9.30
C GLY A 82 -25.05 -11.19 -10.74
N LEU A 83 -25.68 -10.13 -11.25
CA LEU A 83 -25.49 -9.63 -12.63
C LEU A 83 -24.04 -9.21 -12.94
N SER A 84 -23.27 -8.83 -11.92
CA SER A 84 -21.85 -8.48 -12.08
C SER A 84 -20.98 -9.66 -12.53
N ARG A 85 -21.45 -10.91 -12.34
CA ARG A 85 -20.78 -12.13 -12.82
C ARG A 85 -20.80 -12.24 -14.35
N LEU A 86 -21.81 -11.70 -15.01
CA LEU A 86 -21.96 -11.73 -16.47
C LEU A 86 -21.07 -10.70 -17.18
N ILE A 87 -20.63 -9.66 -16.46
CA ILE A 87 -19.72 -8.65 -16.99
C ILE A 87 -18.31 -9.26 -17.13
N PRO A 88 -17.65 -9.18 -18.29
CA PRO A 88 -16.25 -9.61 -18.44
C PRO A 88 -15.31 -8.90 -17.47
N LYS A 89 -14.30 -9.61 -16.94
CA LYS A 89 -13.36 -9.07 -15.93
C LYS A 89 -12.78 -7.70 -16.30
N GLY A 90 -12.42 -7.50 -17.57
CA GLY A 90 -11.85 -6.25 -18.06
C GLY A 90 -12.76 -5.03 -17.93
N LEU A 91 -14.08 -5.22 -17.94
CA LEU A 91 -15.10 -4.17 -17.87
C LEU A 91 -15.63 -3.93 -16.45
N ARG A 92 -15.12 -4.67 -15.46
CA ARG A 92 -15.53 -4.50 -14.07
C ARG A 92 -14.72 -3.41 -13.40
N ASN A 93 -15.39 -2.34 -13.01
CA ASN A 93 -14.80 -1.31 -12.15
C ASN A 93 -15.07 -1.62 -10.68
N PRO A 94 -14.04 -1.58 -9.81
CA PRO A 94 -14.24 -1.74 -8.38
C PRO A 94 -15.08 -0.57 -7.85
N PRO A 95 -16.09 -0.82 -7.00
CA PRO A 95 -16.96 0.21 -6.45
C PRO A 95 -16.28 1.08 -5.37
N THR A 96 -15.07 0.74 -4.95
CA THR A 96 -14.31 1.42 -3.89
C THR A 96 -12.92 1.75 -4.39
N ALA A 97 -12.30 2.81 -3.84
CA ALA A 97 -10.90 3.13 -4.07
C ALA A 97 -10.03 1.92 -3.71
N ILE A 98 -9.15 1.52 -4.63
CA ILE A 98 -8.26 0.36 -4.50
C ILE A 98 -6.89 0.74 -3.91
N ASP A 99 -6.72 1.99 -3.48
CA ASP A 99 -5.45 2.55 -3.02
C ASP A 99 -4.89 1.80 -1.80
N ASP A 100 -5.76 1.26 -0.96
CA ASP A 100 -5.36 0.46 0.19
C ASP A 100 -4.86 -0.94 -0.19
N ILE A 101 -5.38 -1.52 -1.28
CA ILE A 101 -4.86 -2.75 -1.88
C ILE A 101 -3.51 -2.47 -2.56
N VAL A 102 -3.37 -1.32 -3.22
CA VAL A 102 -2.08 -0.87 -3.79
C VAL A 102 -1.02 -0.78 -2.70
N ALA A 103 -1.33 -0.13 -1.57
CA ALA A 103 -0.40 -0.04 -0.44
C ALA A 103 0.03 -1.43 0.09
N MET A 104 -0.90 -2.38 0.16
CA MET A 104 -0.60 -3.76 0.56
C MET A 104 0.30 -4.47 -0.45
N LEU A 105 0.05 -4.31 -1.76
CA LEU A 105 0.88 -4.87 -2.83
C LEU A 105 2.31 -4.32 -2.81
N LEU A 106 2.48 -3.02 -2.55
CA LEU A 106 3.82 -2.41 -2.46
C LEU A 106 4.64 -3.02 -1.31
N ILE A 107 4.01 -3.25 -0.15
CA ILE A 107 4.69 -3.91 0.97
C ILE A 107 5.06 -5.36 0.61
N GLU A 108 4.17 -6.10 -0.06
CA GLU A 108 4.46 -7.47 -0.49
C GLU A 108 5.59 -7.54 -1.50
N ARG A 109 5.60 -6.66 -2.50
CA ARG A 109 6.70 -6.54 -3.47
C ARG A 109 8.03 -6.30 -2.75
N TYR A 110 8.02 -5.39 -1.78
CA TYR A 110 9.20 -5.13 -0.96
C TYR A 110 9.68 -6.37 -0.18
N LEU A 111 8.76 -7.07 0.48
CA LEU A 111 9.09 -8.28 1.25
C LEU A 111 9.59 -9.42 0.34
N ASN A 112 9.00 -9.60 -0.84
CA ASN A 112 9.46 -10.60 -1.81
C ASN A 112 10.89 -10.31 -2.27
N ARG A 113 11.20 -9.03 -2.58
CA ARG A 113 12.56 -8.60 -2.95
C ARG A 113 13.57 -8.82 -1.83
N LEU A 114 13.17 -8.64 -0.57
CA LEU A 114 14.05 -8.92 0.58
C LEU A 114 14.39 -10.42 0.72
N ILE A 115 13.49 -11.31 0.30
CA ILE A 115 13.65 -12.76 0.43
C ILE A 115 14.35 -13.37 -0.81
N GLY A 116 14.51 -12.60 -1.91
CA GLY A 116 15.15 -13.05 -3.15
C GLY A 116 14.23 -13.89 -4.05
N ASN A 117 12.91 -13.80 -3.84
CA ASN A 117 11.91 -14.42 -4.70
C ASN A 117 11.48 -13.39 -5.75
N GLU A 118 12.21 -13.32 -6.87
CA GLU A 118 11.78 -12.59 -8.08
C GLU A 118 10.94 -13.49 -8.99
#